data_AF-A0A3N0GPH3-F1
#
_entry.id   AF-A0A3N0GPH3-F1
#
_cell.length_a   1.000
_cell.length_b   1.000
_cell.length_c   1.000
_cell.angle_alpha   90.00
_cell.angle_beta   90.00
_cell.angle_gamma   90.00
#
_symmetry.space_group_name_H-M   'P 1'
#
loop_
_entity.id
_entity.type
_entity.pdbx_description
1 polymer ?
#
loop_
_entity_poly.entity_id
_entity_poly.type
_entity_poly.pdbx_seq_one_letter_code
_entity_poly.pdbx_strand_id
1 'polypeptide(L)'
;MAIRDFILARVQEEELMAQRALEAGDLADSWASGPEASRYDIWSPWRVEAGCIATRLLVNAHRNVGPLFHRVPGREPELLASTCQTCRDDEGNPAVWPCYTLRVVATEWSHHRDYRPEWRPGKLLRRKPSPENR
;
A
#
# COMPACT_ATOMS: atom_id res chain seq x y z
N MET A 1 4.52 -15.33 -0.69
CA MET A 1 4.50 -14.01 -1.37
C MET A 1 4.73 -12.92 -0.33
N ALA A 2 5.57 -11.92 -0.62
CA ALA A 2 5.74 -10.74 0.23
C ALA A 2 4.64 -9.69 -0.08
N ILE A 3 4.32 -8.80 0.86
CA ILE A 3 3.24 -7.79 0.66
C ILE A 3 3.51 -6.91 -0.55
N ARG A 4 4.77 -6.58 -0.82
CA ARG A 4 5.20 -5.80 -1.99
C ARG A 4 4.77 -6.50 -3.27
N ASP A 5 5.11 -7.78 -3.39
CA ASP A 5 4.82 -8.56 -4.59
C ASP A 5 3.31 -8.79 -4.74
N PHE A 6 2.60 -8.96 -3.63
CA PHE A 6 1.14 -9.03 -3.62
C PHE A 6 0.50 -7.76 -4.18
N ILE A 7 0.89 -6.57 -3.68
CA ILE A 7 0.35 -5.30 -4.18
C ILE A 7 0.66 -5.13 -5.67
N LEU A 8 1.91 -5.38 -6.08
CA LEU A 8 2.31 -5.22 -7.48
C LEU A 8 1.59 -6.19 -8.42
N ALA A 9 1.33 -7.43 -7.98
CA ALA A 9 0.53 -8.38 -8.74
C ALA A 9 -0.91 -7.90 -8.93
N ARG A 10 -1.54 -7.37 -7.89
CA ARG A 10 -2.92 -6.83 -7.98
C ARG A 10 -3.01 -5.59 -8.85
N VAL A 11 -2.05 -4.67 -8.74
CA VAL A 11 -1.94 -3.52 -9.64
C VAL A 11 -1.80 -3.96 -11.09
N GLN A 12 -1.03 -5.02 -11.37
CA GLN A 12 -0.88 -5.52 -12.73
C GLN A 12 -2.18 -6.09 -13.30
N GLU A 13 -2.98 -6.77 -12.47
CA GLU A 13 -4.29 -7.30 -12.86
C GLU A 13 -5.28 -6.18 -13.17
N GLU A 14 -5.35 -5.15 -12.32
CA GLU A 14 -6.22 -3.99 -12.52
C GLU A 14 -5.86 -3.20 -13.76
N GLU A 15 -4.56 -2.97 -14.00
CA GLU A 15 -4.08 -2.31 -15.20
C GLU A 15 -4.44 -3.10 -16.45
N LEU A 16 -4.26 -4.43 -16.45
CA LEU A 16 -4.62 -5.27 -17.59
C LEU A 16 -6.13 -5.21 -17.89
N MET A 17 -6.97 -5.16 -16.86
CA MET A 17 -8.41 -4.96 -17.02
C MET A 17 -8.75 -3.58 -17.61
N ALA A 18 -8.09 -2.52 -17.14
CA ALA A 18 -8.27 -1.17 -17.66
C ALA A 18 -7.85 -1.05 -19.12
N GLN A 19 -6.68 -1.61 -19.49
CA GLN A 19 -6.16 -1.62 -20.85
C GLN A 19 -7.10 -2.35 -21.82
N ARG A 20 -7.59 -3.54 -21.43
CA ARG A 20 -8.57 -4.28 -22.25
C ARG A 20 -9.85 -3.49 -22.49
N ALA A 21 -10.34 -2.76 -21.48
CA ALA A 21 -11.52 -1.91 -21.63
C ALA A 21 -11.28 -0.73 -22.58
N LEU A 22 -10.08 -0.15 -22.57
CA LEU A 22 -9.68 0.92 -23.50
C LEU A 22 -9.58 0.40 -24.94
N GLU A 23 -8.96 -0.76 -25.13
CA GLU A 23 -8.78 -1.40 -26.44
C GLU A 23 -10.09 -1.87 -27.07
N ALA A 24 -11.04 -2.35 -26.26
CA ALA A 24 -12.34 -2.82 -26.72
C ALA A 24 -13.23 -1.71 -27.32
N GLY A 25 -12.89 -0.43 -27.11
CA GLY A 25 -13.70 0.69 -27.59
C GLY A 25 -15.06 0.84 -26.86
N ASP A 26 -15.30 0.07 -25.79
CA ASP A 26 -16.52 0.02 -24.97
C ASP A 26 -16.84 1.34 -24.21
N LEU A 27 -16.09 2.41 -24.50
CA LEU A 27 -16.09 3.66 -23.72
C LEU A 27 -16.80 4.83 -24.40
N ALA A 28 -17.16 4.72 -25.68
CA ALA A 28 -17.78 5.84 -26.40
C ALA A 28 -19.29 5.98 -26.10
N ASP A 29 -20.01 4.87 -25.93
CA ASP A 29 -21.49 4.90 -25.86
C ASP A 29 -22.08 4.78 -24.45
N SER A 30 -21.33 4.28 -23.46
CA SER A 30 -21.84 4.00 -22.10
C SER A 30 -21.76 5.21 -21.15
N TRP A 31 -20.91 6.20 -21.43
CA TRP A 31 -20.60 7.31 -20.51
C TRP A 31 -21.30 8.62 -20.86
N ALA A 32 -22.09 8.65 -21.94
CA ALA A 32 -22.92 9.79 -22.30
C ALA A 32 -24.21 9.82 -21.47
N SER A 33 -24.08 10.30 -20.22
CA SER A 33 -25.09 11.03 -19.45
C SER A 33 -26.57 10.67 -19.71
N GLY A 34 -27.02 9.54 -19.17
CA GLY A 34 -28.44 9.25 -18.95
C GLY A 34 -28.82 9.49 -17.47
N PRO A 35 -30.01 10.04 -17.16
CA PRO A 35 -30.43 10.31 -15.77
C PRO A 35 -30.69 9.05 -14.92
N GLU A 36 -30.51 7.85 -15.48
CA GLU A 36 -30.61 6.54 -14.83
C GLU A 36 -29.26 5.84 -14.67
N ALA A 37 -28.16 6.60 -14.58
CA ALA A 37 -26.83 6.04 -14.37
C ALA A 37 -26.72 5.41 -12.95
N SER A 38 -27.17 4.16 -12.91
CA SER A 38 -27.47 3.36 -11.73
C SER A 38 -26.20 2.74 -11.18
N ARG A 39 -25.72 3.19 -10.01
CA ARG A 39 -24.81 2.54 -9.04
C ARG A 39 -23.46 1.95 -9.53
N TYR A 40 -23.26 1.79 -10.84
CA TYR A 40 -22.12 1.18 -11.52
C TYR A 40 -21.34 2.21 -12.36
N ASP A 41 -21.74 3.47 -12.30
CA ASP A 41 -21.09 4.67 -12.86
C ASP A 41 -19.70 5.01 -12.25
N ILE A 42 -19.09 4.08 -11.51
CA ILE A 42 -18.01 4.36 -10.55
C ILE A 42 -16.64 3.81 -11.00
N TRP A 43 -16.58 3.00 -12.07
CA TRP A 43 -15.35 2.41 -12.59
C TRP A 43 -14.92 3.02 -13.93
N SER A 44 -13.88 3.84 -13.93
CA SER A 44 -13.30 4.46 -15.14
C SER A 44 -11.90 3.89 -15.39
N PRO A 45 -11.59 3.36 -16.59
CA PRO A 45 -10.28 2.77 -16.86
C PRO A 45 -9.14 3.78 -16.71
N TRP A 46 -9.35 5.05 -17.08
CA TRP A 46 -8.39 6.13 -16.85
C TRP A 46 -8.10 6.36 -15.37
N ARG A 47 -9.15 6.29 -14.52
CA ARG A 47 -9.00 6.40 -13.06
C ARG A 47 -8.23 5.20 -12.51
N VAL A 48 -8.48 4.00 -13.04
CA VAL A 48 -7.75 2.78 -12.65
C VAL A 48 -6.28 2.89 -13.04
N GLU A 49 -5.96 3.32 -14.26
CA GLU A 49 -4.57 3.53 -14.70
C GLU A 49 -3.83 4.54 -13.81
N ALA A 50 -4.46 5.68 -13.51
CA ALA A 50 -3.89 6.67 -12.60
C ALA A 50 -3.65 6.09 -11.19
N GLY A 51 -4.60 5.30 -10.68
CA GLY A 51 -4.46 4.58 -9.41
C GLY A 51 -3.33 3.55 -9.42
N CYS A 52 -3.16 2.82 -10.53
CA CYS A 52 -2.08 1.85 -10.73
C CYS A 52 -0.71 2.54 -10.71
N ILE A 53 -0.56 3.65 -11.42
CA ILE A 53 0.66 4.46 -11.44
C ILE A 53 1.00 4.96 -10.03
N ALA A 54 0.04 5.59 -9.35
CA ALA A 54 0.23 6.09 -7.99
C ALA A 54 0.64 4.98 -7.02
N THR A 55 -0.02 3.82 -7.10
CA THR A 55 0.29 2.68 -6.24
C THR A 55 1.68 2.12 -6.49
N ARG A 56 2.12 2.00 -7.74
CA ARG A 56 3.50 1.58 -8.05
C ARG A 56 4.54 2.53 -7.49
N LEU A 57 4.30 3.85 -7.61
CA LEU A 57 5.21 4.86 -7.07
C LEU A 57 5.29 4.75 -5.54
N LEU A 58 4.16 4.58 -4.86
CA LEU A 58 4.12 4.34 -3.41
C LEU A 58 4.90 3.07 -3.05
N VAL A 59 4.62 1.93 -3.68
CA VAL A 59 5.31 0.66 -3.40
C VAL A 59 6.81 0.76 -3.67
N ASN A 60 7.22 1.47 -4.71
CA ASN A 60 8.63 1.64 -5.05
C ASN A 60 9.36 2.62 -4.13
N ALA A 61 8.65 3.59 -3.53
CA ALA A 61 9.21 4.43 -2.48
C ALA A 61 9.46 3.59 -1.21
N HIS A 62 8.50 2.75 -0.82
CA HIS A 62 8.59 1.92 0.39
C HIS A 62 9.34 0.60 0.13
N ARG A 63 10.67 0.63 0.26
CA ARG A 63 11.54 -0.55 0.09
C ARG A 63 11.98 -1.16 1.43
N ASN A 64 12.17 -2.48 1.44
CA ASN A 64 12.82 -3.19 2.54
C ASN A 64 14.34 -2.96 2.43
N VAL A 65 14.95 -2.40 3.47
CA VAL A 65 16.41 -2.16 3.51
C VAL A 65 17.19 -3.24 4.26
N GLY A 66 16.51 -4.34 4.61
CA GLY A 66 17.08 -5.43 5.39
C GLY A 66 17.04 -5.16 6.90
N PRO A 67 17.53 -6.11 7.71
CA PRO A 67 17.61 -5.95 9.14
C PRO A 67 18.61 -4.85 9.50
N LEU A 68 18.27 -4.04 10.50
CA LEU A 68 19.23 -3.10 11.10
C LEU A 68 20.05 -3.84 12.16
N PHE A 69 21.28 -3.40 12.38
CA PHE A 69 22.08 -3.86 13.52
C PHE A 69 22.10 -2.75 14.56
N HIS A 70 21.60 -3.04 15.76
CA HIS A 70 21.76 -2.16 16.90
C HIS A 70 23.12 -2.45 17.54
N ARG A 71 24.04 -1.48 17.50
CA ARG A 71 25.36 -1.60 18.11
C ARG A 71 25.42 -0.76 19.38
N VAL A 72 25.58 -1.43 20.52
CA VAL A 72 25.88 -0.80 21.81
C VAL A 72 27.35 -1.07 22.13
N PRO A 73 28.18 -0.05 22.44
CA PRO A 73 29.57 -0.28 22.82
C PRO A 73 29.70 -1.29 23.96
N GLY A 74 30.54 -2.31 23.77
CA GLY A 74 30.76 -3.38 24.75
C GLY A 74 29.71 -4.50 24.77
N ARG A 75 28.75 -4.51 23.83
CA ARG A 75 27.81 -5.61 23.62
C ARG A 75 27.88 -6.16 22.20
N GLU A 76 27.51 -7.42 22.04
CA GLU A 76 27.29 -8.02 20.71
C GLU A 76 26.19 -7.26 19.96
N PRO A 77 26.34 -7.02 18.64
CA PRO A 77 25.31 -6.38 17.83
C PRO A 77 24.01 -7.16 17.85
N GLU A 78 22.90 -6.49 18.15
CA GLU A 78 21.57 -7.09 18.12
C GLU A 78 20.96 -6.93 16.72
N LEU A 79 20.48 -8.03 16.15
CA LEU A 79 19.79 -8.04 14.86
C LEU A 79 18.35 -7.55 15.05
N LEU A 80 18.04 -6.37 14.51
CA LEU A 80 16.68 -5.84 14.49
C LEU A 80 15.90 -6.37 13.28
N ALA A 81 14.57 -6.32 13.38
CA ALA A 81 13.69 -6.63 12.28
C ALA A 81 14.02 -5.80 11.02
N SER A 82 13.65 -6.33 9.85
CA SER A 82 13.72 -5.57 8.60
C SER A 82 12.96 -4.25 8.71
N THR A 83 13.46 -3.18 8.08
CA THR A 83 12.83 -1.85 8.14
C THR A 83 12.51 -1.28 6.77
N CYS A 84 11.65 -0.27 6.75
CA CYS A 84 11.30 0.49 5.56
C CYS A 84 12.23 1.69 5.39
N GLN A 85 12.70 1.91 4.17
CA GLN A 85 13.55 3.06 3.83
C GLN A 85 12.88 4.43 4.07
N THR A 86 11.56 4.50 3.90
CA THR A 86 10.81 5.77 3.83
C THR A 86 10.06 6.08 5.12
N CYS A 87 9.45 5.06 5.73
CA CYS A 87 8.64 5.27 6.92
C CYS A 87 9.53 5.39 8.15
N ARG A 88 9.15 6.31 9.04
CA ARG A 88 9.63 6.35 10.42
C ARG A 88 8.48 6.08 11.38
N ASP A 89 8.79 5.57 12.55
CA ASP A 89 7.84 5.50 13.67
C ASP A 89 7.69 6.87 14.36
N ASP A 90 6.92 6.91 15.44
CA ASP A 90 6.65 8.12 16.24
C ASP A 90 7.91 8.68 16.92
N GLU A 91 8.94 7.86 17.10
CA GLU A 91 10.23 8.23 17.69
C GLU A 91 11.26 8.61 16.62
N GLY A 92 10.87 8.57 15.34
CA GLY A 92 11.74 8.89 14.21
C GLY A 92 12.66 7.74 13.80
N ASN A 93 12.55 6.55 14.37
CA ASN A 93 13.32 5.38 13.96
C ASN A 93 12.75 4.77 12.67
N PRO A 94 13.55 4.07 11.85
CA PRO A 94 13.05 3.39 10.66
C PRO A 94 11.92 2.40 11.01
N ALA A 95 10.78 2.52 10.34
CA ALA A 95 9.62 1.72 10.67
C ALA A 95 9.83 0.24 10.30
N VAL A 96 9.30 -0.66 11.14
CA VAL A 96 9.35 -2.11 10.91
C VAL A 96 8.67 -2.50 9.58
N TRP A 97 9.31 -3.40 8.84
CA TRP A 97 8.81 -3.96 7.60
C TRP A 97 7.83 -5.13 7.84
N PRO A 98 6.73 -5.25 7.09
CA PRO A 98 6.22 -4.24 6.15
C PRO A 98 5.63 -3.04 6.89
N CYS A 99 5.93 -1.84 6.38
CA CYS A 99 5.51 -0.61 7.03
C CYS A 99 3.99 -0.39 6.96
N TYR A 100 3.50 0.49 7.82
CA TYR A 100 2.09 0.84 7.90
C TYR A 100 1.49 1.27 6.55
N THR A 101 2.21 2.07 5.76
CA THR A 101 1.74 2.53 4.45
C THR A 101 1.45 1.37 3.51
N LEU A 102 2.35 0.39 3.39
CA LEU A 102 2.12 -0.78 2.54
C LEU A 102 0.97 -1.65 3.05
N ARG A 103 0.80 -1.75 4.37
CA ARG A 103 -0.34 -2.45 4.98
C ARG A 103 -1.66 -1.78 4.63
N VAL A 104 -1.72 -0.45 4.67
CA VAL A 104 -2.91 0.32 4.26
C VAL A 104 -3.19 0.13 2.79
N VAL A 105 -2.20 0.28 1.92
CA VAL A 105 -2.37 0.07 0.47
C VAL A 105 -2.91 -1.34 0.17
N ALA A 106 -2.39 -2.37 0.85
CA ALA A 106 -2.86 -3.73 0.65
C ALA A 106 -4.33 -3.98 1.07
N THR A 107 -4.93 -3.09 1.88
CA THR A 107 -6.33 -3.27 2.33
C THR A 107 -7.36 -3.17 1.22
N GLU A 108 -7.03 -2.52 0.11
CA GLU A 108 -7.87 -2.47 -1.10
C GLU A 108 -8.26 -3.89 -1.56
N TRP A 109 -7.30 -4.81 -1.49
CA TRP A 109 -7.48 -6.21 -1.86
C TRP A 109 -7.66 -7.14 -0.66
N SER A 110 -8.20 -6.64 0.45
CA SER A 110 -8.41 -7.44 1.68
C SER A 110 -9.37 -8.62 1.51
N HIS A 111 -10.22 -8.59 0.47
CA HIS A 111 -11.12 -9.67 0.09
C HIS A 111 -10.46 -10.71 -0.84
N HIS A 112 -9.24 -10.46 -1.33
CA HIS A 112 -8.54 -11.36 -2.24
C HIS A 112 -8.00 -12.60 -1.50
N ARG A 113 -8.10 -13.79 -2.10
CA ARG A 113 -7.69 -15.07 -1.46
C ARG A 113 -6.23 -15.12 -1.00
N ASP A 114 -5.33 -14.44 -1.71
CA ASP A 114 -3.90 -14.37 -1.39
C ASP A 114 -3.58 -13.30 -0.32
N TYR A 115 -4.56 -12.52 0.12
CA TYR A 115 -4.39 -11.54 1.17
C TYR A 115 -4.12 -12.25 2.51
N ARG A 116 -3.04 -11.84 3.19
CA ARG A 116 -2.62 -12.45 4.45
C ARG A 116 -3.07 -11.59 5.65
N PRO A 117 -3.71 -12.16 6.70
CA PRO A 117 -4.21 -11.39 7.84
C PRO A 117 -3.17 -10.53 8.55
N GLU A 118 -1.91 -10.94 8.58
CA GLU A 118 -0.80 -10.18 9.16
C GLU A 118 -0.47 -8.89 8.40
N TRP A 119 -0.95 -8.71 7.17
CA TRP A 119 -0.85 -7.47 6.42
C TRP A 119 -1.91 -6.45 6.81
N ARG A 120 -2.88 -6.83 7.65
CA ARG A 120 -3.87 -5.90 8.17
C ARG A 120 -3.15 -4.77 8.93
N PRO A 121 -3.45 -3.50 8.63
CA PRO A 121 -2.89 -2.39 9.38
C PRO A 121 -3.38 -2.48 10.83
N GLY A 122 -2.44 -2.38 11.77
CA GLY A 122 -2.77 -2.23 13.18
C GLY A 122 -3.50 -0.90 13.43
N LYS A 123 -4.15 -0.77 14.59
CA LYS A 123 -4.66 0.56 15.00
C LYS A 123 -3.45 1.47 15.23
N LEU A 124 -3.48 2.67 14.66
CA LEU A 124 -2.55 3.73 15.07
C LEU A 124 -2.85 4.06 16.53
N LEU A 125 -2.01 3.56 17.45
CA LEU A 125 -2.11 3.94 18.85
C LEU A 125 -1.67 5.40 18.93
N ARG A 126 -2.62 6.34 19.06
CA ARG A 126 -2.29 7.70 19.49
C ARG A 126 -1.71 7.59 20.90
N ARG A 127 -0.40 7.79 21.06
CA ARG A 127 0.18 8.00 22.39
C ARG A 127 -0.43 9.27 22.97
N LYS A 128 -0.90 9.19 24.22
CA LYS A 128 -1.21 10.39 25.02
C LYS A 128 0.09 11.21 25.11
N PRO A 129 0.03 12.55 25.01
CA PRO A 129 1.22 13.37 25.18
C PRO A 129 1.87 13.02 26.52
N SER A 130 3.20 12.85 26.51
CA SER A 130 3.98 12.64 27.74
C SER A 130 3.69 13.78 28.71
N PRO A 131 3.47 13.50 30.00
CA PRO A 131 3.25 14.54 31.02
C PRO A 131 4.44 15.50 31.17
N GLU A 132 5.60 15.18 30.59
CA GLU A 132 6.81 16.02 30.63
C GLU A 132 6.77 17.25 29.70
N ASN A 133 5.74 17.39 28.85
CA ASN A 133 5.51 18.56 27.98
C ASN A 133 4.33 19.44 28.46
N ARG A 134 4.09 19.55 29.77
CA ARG A 134 3.11 20.47 30.36
C ARG A 134 3.72 21.46 31.33
#